data_AF-A0A3G6RMY5-F1
#
_entry.id   AF-A0A3G6RMY5-F1
#
_cell.length_a   1.000
_cell.length_b   1.000
_cell.length_c   1.000
_cell.angle_alpha   90.00
_cell.angle_beta   90.00
_cell.angle_gamma   90.00
#
_symmetry.space_group_name_H-M   'P 1'
#
loop_
_entity.id
_entity.type
_entity.pdbx_description
1 polymer ?
#
loop_
_entity_poly.entity_id
_entity_poly.type
_entity_poly.pdbx_seq_one_letter_code
_entity_poly.pdbx_strand_id
1 'polypeptide(L)'
;MKKLITAFKILAVFSVLALNSCRDENSEMPAQEAIQAKVSTADLQKETTAISSIVPETVQTQLNESQKNLEKYLKGELQLTGTRVIGKISTQKGIELSKNLVADKDQFIAFGNIMDPSTVKIGKIGNLYTEDDLTTAQKGLAETITEEIKPGTNVMEVSWNGKNGAFTTLCFYNDSGIIWDNIFGGLVMMDTRGATQTSDEGQAAKVASKWYKEWWTAKWLWGSKRGEIGYQITIYYTGSSVSNADVSDWGNISLGKAKSESKILRRTGAYGQCQYALGLCTPTGSLSFNSSNFSVSFSGLGSNIVSNGTKSLYP
;
A
#
# COMPACT_ATOMS: atom_id res chain seq x y z
N MET A 1 44.44 -23.88 73.90
CA MET A 1 43.28 -24.22 73.05
C MET A 1 42.27 -23.08 73.14
N LYS A 2 41.62 -22.68 72.04
CA LYS A 2 41.01 -21.34 71.75
C LYS A 2 42.02 -20.31 71.21
N LYS A 3 42.40 -20.44 69.94
CA LYS A 3 42.82 -19.35 69.02
C LYS A 3 43.35 -19.83 67.65
N LEU A 4 43.35 -21.13 67.37
CA LEU A 4 43.89 -21.71 66.12
C LEU A 4 42.85 -22.41 65.21
N ILE A 5 41.56 -22.34 65.55
CA ILE A 5 40.48 -22.97 64.78
C ILE A 5 39.70 -21.96 63.90
N THR A 6 39.93 -20.65 64.09
CA THR A 6 39.17 -19.61 63.38
C THR A 6 39.81 -19.15 62.07
N ALA A 7 41.10 -19.45 61.83
CA ALA A 7 41.81 -19.01 60.63
C ALA A 7 41.59 -19.94 59.41
N PHE A 8 41.20 -21.20 59.61
CA PHE A 8 41.04 -22.17 58.52
C PHE A 8 39.67 -22.15 57.84
N LYS A 9 38.68 -21.42 58.39
CA LYS A 9 37.36 -21.24 57.77
C LYS A 9 37.26 -20.00 56.88
N ILE A 10 38.22 -19.08 56.97
CA ILE A 10 38.19 -17.83 56.19
C ILE A 10 38.86 -18.01 54.81
N LEU A 11 39.79 -18.96 54.66
CA LEU A 11 40.44 -19.23 53.36
C LEU A 11 39.64 -20.17 52.44
N ALA A 12 38.66 -20.92 52.95
CA ALA A 12 37.83 -21.83 52.14
C ALA A 12 36.62 -21.14 51.48
N VAL A 13 36.21 -19.97 51.98
CA VAL A 13 35.10 -19.19 51.40
C VAL A 13 35.56 -18.34 50.21
N PHE A 14 36.85 -18.00 50.13
CA PHE A 14 37.41 -17.28 48.97
C PHE A 14 37.76 -18.16 47.76
N SER A 15 37.85 -19.48 47.92
CA SER A 15 38.24 -20.40 46.83
C SER A 15 37.07 -20.94 46.00
N VAL A 16 35.83 -20.65 46.39
CA VAL A 16 34.62 -21.01 45.60
C VAL A 16 34.14 -19.80 44.75
N LEU A 17 34.74 -18.63 44.91
CA LEU A 17 34.37 -17.39 44.20
C LEU A 17 35.25 -17.06 42.99
N ALA A 18 36.21 -17.90 42.61
CA ALA A 18 37.16 -17.59 41.53
C ALA A 18 37.21 -18.59 40.36
N LEU A 19 36.41 -19.68 40.37
CA LEU A 19 36.45 -20.69 39.29
C LEU A 19 35.06 -21.26 38.93
N ASN A 20 34.09 -20.37 38.70
CA ASN A 20 32.96 -20.65 37.80
C ASN A 20 32.76 -19.43 36.90
N SER A 21 33.60 -19.34 35.87
CA SER A 21 33.23 -18.69 34.63
C SER A 21 32.13 -19.51 33.95
N CYS A 22 31.26 -18.80 33.22
CA CYS A 22 30.34 -19.31 32.21
C CYS A 22 29.02 -19.91 32.71
N ARG A 23 28.02 -19.05 32.95
CA ARG A 23 26.68 -19.19 32.36
C ARG A 23 25.81 -17.97 32.63
N ASP A 24 25.45 -17.30 31.53
CA ASP A 24 24.40 -16.29 31.32
C ASP A 24 23.89 -15.52 32.54
N GLU A 25 24.51 -14.36 32.78
CA GLU A 25 23.84 -13.25 33.45
C GLU A 25 22.78 -12.68 32.49
N ASN A 26 21.55 -13.20 32.58
CA ASN A 26 20.37 -12.41 32.21
C ASN A 26 20.31 -11.22 33.17
N SER A 27 20.99 -10.15 32.75
CA SER A 27 20.84 -8.84 33.32
C SER A 27 19.41 -8.40 33.02
N GLU A 28 18.55 -8.45 34.04
CA GLU A 28 17.42 -7.53 34.13
C GLU A 28 17.99 -6.10 34.23
N MET A 29 18.49 -5.59 33.11
CA MET A 29 18.47 -4.16 32.87
C MET A 29 17.00 -3.78 32.82
N PRO A 30 16.51 -2.83 33.65
CA PRO A 30 15.31 -2.14 33.27
C PRO A 30 15.65 -1.53 31.91
N ALA A 31 14.97 -2.01 30.87
CA ALA A 31 14.89 -1.31 29.60
C ALA A 31 14.24 0.04 29.92
N GLN A 32 15.09 0.98 30.33
CA GLN A 32 14.80 2.38 30.30
C GLN A 32 14.65 2.64 28.81
N GLU A 33 13.40 2.52 28.33
CA GLU A 33 12.98 3.07 27.07
C GLU A 33 13.53 4.49 27.09
N ALA A 34 14.63 4.71 26.36
CA ALA A 34 15.04 6.04 26.02
C ALA A 34 13.80 6.59 25.33
N ILE A 35 13.08 7.49 26.01
CA ILE A 35 11.99 8.26 25.43
C ILE A 35 12.67 9.11 24.36
N GLN A 36 12.92 8.50 23.19
CA GLN A 36 13.34 9.20 22.01
C GLN A 36 12.24 10.22 21.77
N ALA A 37 12.59 11.50 21.81
CA ALA A 37 11.64 12.58 21.62
C ALA A 37 10.87 12.30 20.32
N LYS A 38 9.55 12.15 20.45
CA LYS A 38 8.68 11.84 19.31
C LYS A 38 8.87 12.92 18.25
N VAL A 39 9.26 12.52 17.04
CA VAL A 39 9.46 13.42 15.91
C VAL A 39 8.15 14.18 15.64
N SER A 40 8.24 15.49 15.47
CA SER A 40 7.08 16.36 15.26
C SER A 40 7.07 17.03 13.87
N THR A 41 5.91 17.50 13.43
CA THR A 41 5.79 18.33 12.20
C THR A 41 6.56 19.64 12.33
N ALA A 42 6.74 20.17 13.54
CA ALA A 42 7.58 21.33 13.80
C ALA A 42 9.07 21.03 13.55
N ASP A 43 9.53 19.81 13.81
CA ASP A 43 10.90 19.41 13.48
C ASP A 43 11.09 19.26 11.98
N LEU A 44 10.09 18.71 11.27
CA LEU A 44 10.09 18.68 9.81
C LEU A 44 10.14 20.10 9.22
N GLN A 45 9.36 21.04 9.76
CA GLN A 45 9.33 22.42 9.27
C GLN A 45 10.71 23.11 9.32
N LYS A 46 11.54 22.81 10.33
CA LYS A 46 12.92 23.32 10.43
C LYS A 46 13.83 22.83 9.29
N GLU A 47 13.49 21.70 8.68
CA GLU A 47 14.20 21.08 7.56
C GLU A 47 13.56 21.43 6.19
N THR A 48 12.70 22.46 6.16
CA THR A 48 12.08 22.97 4.95
C THR A 48 12.48 24.40 4.66
N THR A 49 12.44 24.79 3.38
CA THR A 49 12.47 26.19 2.97
C THR A 49 11.05 26.72 2.80
N ALA A 50 10.84 27.97 3.20
CA ALA A 50 9.57 28.64 3.01
C ALA A 50 9.25 28.78 1.51
N ILE A 51 7.99 28.53 1.16
CA ILE A 51 7.44 28.68 -0.18
C ILE A 51 6.13 29.46 -0.10
N SER A 52 5.56 29.81 -1.26
CA SER A 52 4.22 30.38 -1.34
C SER A 52 3.20 29.50 -0.59
N SER A 53 2.25 30.13 0.11
CA SER A 53 1.11 29.42 0.70
C SER A 53 0.11 28.93 -0.34
N ILE A 54 0.23 29.40 -1.59
CA ILE A 54 -0.61 28.98 -2.71
C ILE A 54 -0.07 27.66 -3.27
N VAL A 55 -0.92 26.64 -3.29
CA VAL A 55 -0.61 25.34 -3.91
C VAL A 55 -0.77 25.42 -5.44
N PRO A 56 -0.03 24.62 -6.22
CA PRO A 56 -0.19 24.55 -7.68
C PRO A 56 -1.62 24.21 -8.10
N GLU A 57 -2.07 24.73 -9.25
CA GLU A 57 -3.43 24.52 -9.77
C GLU A 57 -3.79 23.04 -9.94
N THR A 58 -2.83 22.22 -10.40
CA THR A 58 -2.99 20.77 -10.53
C THR A 58 -3.31 20.12 -9.18
N VAL A 59 -2.57 20.51 -8.12
CA VAL A 59 -2.78 20.02 -6.75
C VAL A 59 -4.13 20.50 -6.22
N GLN A 60 -4.46 21.77 -6.44
CA GLN A 60 -5.75 22.32 -6.01
C GLN A 60 -6.94 21.59 -6.67
N THR A 61 -6.83 21.27 -7.96
CA THR A 61 -7.83 20.50 -8.69
C THR A 61 -7.96 19.10 -8.10
N GLN A 62 -6.85 18.43 -7.79
CA GLN A 62 -6.87 17.11 -7.16
C GLN A 62 -7.52 17.15 -5.76
N LEU A 63 -7.23 18.17 -4.94
CA LEU A 63 -7.88 18.36 -3.65
C LEU A 63 -9.40 18.54 -3.81
N ASN A 64 -9.82 19.43 -4.73
CA ASN A 64 -11.23 19.73 -4.98
C ASN A 64 -12.00 18.51 -5.49
N GLU A 65 -11.46 17.77 -6.46
CA GLU A 65 -12.09 16.55 -6.98
C GLU A 65 -12.12 15.43 -5.94
N SER A 66 -11.08 15.32 -5.11
CA SER A 66 -11.09 14.38 -3.98
C SER A 66 -12.19 14.72 -2.99
N GLN A 67 -12.36 15.99 -2.64
CA GLN A 67 -13.44 16.45 -1.76
C GLN A 67 -14.82 16.09 -2.31
N LYS A 68 -15.08 16.35 -3.61
CA LYS A 68 -16.34 15.99 -4.27
C LYS A 68 -16.62 14.49 -4.23
N ASN A 69 -15.61 13.66 -4.52
CA ASN A 69 -15.78 12.21 -4.52
C ASN A 69 -15.98 11.65 -3.11
N LEU A 70 -15.25 12.16 -2.12
CA LEU A 70 -15.45 11.80 -0.71
C LEU A 70 -16.86 12.15 -0.24
N GLU A 71 -17.36 13.35 -0.58
CA GLU A 71 -18.73 13.75 -0.24
C GLU A 71 -19.76 12.83 -0.90
N LYS A 72 -19.60 12.56 -2.20
CA LYS A 72 -20.50 11.70 -2.98
C LYS A 72 -20.62 10.30 -2.39
N TYR A 73 -19.49 9.68 -2.06
CA TYR A 73 -19.47 8.26 -1.73
C TYR A 73 -19.46 7.98 -0.22
N LEU A 74 -18.77 8.80 0.58
CA LEU A 74 -18.67 8.62 2.03
C LEU A 74 -19.61 9.51 2.83
N LYS A 75 -20.39 10.42 2.20
CA LYS A 75 -21.51 11.14 2.84
C LYS A 75 -21.19 11.75 4.22
N GLY A 76 -20.00 12.32 4.40
CA GLY A 76 -19.57 12.96 5.65
C GLY A 76 -18.87 12.04 6.65
N GLU A 77 -18.67 10.76 6.36
CA GLU A 77 -17.86 9.87 7.20
C GLU A 77 -16.37 10.27 7.21
N LEU A 78 -15.93 10.94 6.15
CA LEU A 78 -14.62 11.57 6.01
C LEU A 78 -14.76 12.81 5.11
N GLN A 79 -14.22 13.94 5.55
CA GLN A 79 -14.28 15.23 4.87
C GLN A 79 -12.90 15.88 4.89
N LEU A 80 -12.46 16.37 3.74
CA LEU A 80 -11.32 17.27 3.64
C LEU A 80 -11.79 18.67 4.03
N THR A 81 -11.19 19.26 5.06
CA THR A 81 -11.63 20.55 5.62
C THR A 81 -10.67 21.69 5.36
N GLY A 82 -9.42 21.41 5.01
CA GLY A 82 -8.46 22.46 4.64
C GLY A 82 -7.06 21.92 4.43
N THR A 83 -6.16 22.82 4.00
CA THR A 83 -4.74 22.53 3.84
C THR A 83 -3.89 23.67 4.41
N ARG A 84 -2.68 23.35 4.84
CA ARG A 84 -1.69 24.32 5.32
C ARG A 84 -0.31 23.96 4.78
N VAL A 85 0.23 24.82 3.92
CA VAL A 85 1.59 24.62 3.38
C VAL A 85 2.62 24.71 4.50
N ILE A 86 3.50 23.71 4.59
CA ILE A 86 4.62 23.68 5.54
C ILE A 86 5.86 24.30 4.90
N GLY A 87 6.22 23.85 3.70
CA GLY A 87 7.46 24.25 3.05
C GLY A 87 7.91 23.28 1.96
N LYS A 88 9.14 23.45 1.49
CA LYS A 88 9.82 22.54 0.56
C LYS A 88 10.98 21.84 1.26
N ILE A 89 11.01 20.51 1.22
CA ILE A 89 12.07 19.71 1.85
C ILE A 89 13.41 20.06 1.21
N SER A 90 14.38 20.50 2.01
CA SER A 90 15.69 20.93 1.52
C SER A 90 16.84 20.03 1.94
N THR A 91 16.63 19.14 2.92
CA THR A 91 17.68 18.31 3.50
C THR A 91 17.32 16.83 3.49
N GLN A 92 18.34 15.96 3.53
CA GLN A 92 18.15 14.51 3.68
C GLN A 92 17.46 14.17 5.01
N LYS A 93 17.77 14.93 6.06
CA LYS A 93 17.13 14.81 7.37
C LYS A 93 15.63 15.10 7.28
N GLY A 94 15.21 16.10 6.49
CA GLY A 94 13.78 16.35 6.24
C GLY A 94 13.06 15.15 5.61
N ILE A 95 13.72 14.39 4.73
CA ILE A 95 13.18 13.15 4.16
C ILE A 95 13.04 12.07 5.23
N GLU A 96 14.05 11.90 6.09
CA GLU A 96 14.01 10.93 7.19
C GLU A 96 12.91 11.26 8.21
N LEU A 97 12.76 12.54 8.58
CA LEU A 97 11.66 12.98 9.44
C LEU A 97 10.31 12.73 8.78
N SER A 98 10.18 12.97 7.47
CA SER A 98 8.96 12.69 6.70
C SER A 98 8.59 11.22 6.76
N LYS A 99 9.57 10.32 6.55
CA LYS A 99 9.39 8.86 6.68
C LYS A 99 8.90 8.50 8.07
N ASN A 100 9.57 8.97 9.11
CA ASN A 100 9.25 8.65 10.50
C ASN A 100 7.86 9.17 10.88
N LEU A 101 7.50 10.38 10.44
CA LEU A 101 6.20 10.96 10.70
C LEU A 101 5.11 10.16 10.02
N VAL A 102 5.21 9.87 8.72
CA VAL A 102 4.17 9.20 7.93
C VAL A 102 3.91 7.76 8.40
N ALA A 103 4.96 7.05 8.81
CA ALA A 103 4.87 5.66 9.29
C ALA A 103 4.64 5.55 10.81
N ASP A 104 4.58 6.65 11.57
CA ASP A 104 4.35 6.60 13.01
C ASP A 104 3.00 5.95 13.34
N LYS A 105 2.98 5.08 14.34
CA LYS A 105 1.78 4.31 14.71
C LYS A 105 0.58 5.19 15.10
N ASP A 106 0.81 6.43 15.53
CA ASP A 106 -0.27 7.36 15.85
C ASP A 106 -0.79 8.16 14.66
N GLN A 107 -0.16 8.04 13.47
CA GLN A 107 -0.71 8.68 12.28
C GLN A 107 -2.00 8.03 11.85
N PHE A 108 -2.89 8.86 11.32
CA PHE A 108 -4.07 8.38 10.63
C PHE A 108 -3.72 7.84 9.24
N ILE A 109 -4.40 6.76 8.89
CA ILE A 109 -4.40 6.16 7.56
C ILE A 109 -5.82 5.73 7.22
N ALA A 110 -6.09 5.60 5.93
CA ALA A 110 -7.34 5.08 5.42
C ALA A 110 -7.07 4.03 4.34
N PHE A 111 -7.93 3.03 4.23
CA PHE A 111 -7.91 2.08 3.12
C PHE A 111 -9.32 1.56 2.85
N GLY A 112 -9.54 1.01 1.66
CA GLY A 112 -10.83 0.57 1.15
C GLY A 112 -11.21 1.28 -0.14
N ASN A 113 -12.28 0.77 -0.76
CA ASN A 113 -12.85 1.34 -1.97
C ASN A 113 -13.96 2.32 -1.56
N ILE A 114 -13.81 3.61 -1.83
CA ILE A 114 -14.86 4.57 -1.45
C ILE A 114 -16.17 4.32 -2.20
N MET A 115 -16.14 3.69 -3.38
CA MET A 115 -17.34 3.29 -4.12
C MET A 115 -18.10 2.14 -3.44
N ASP A 116 -17.48 1.46 -2.47
CA ASP A 116 -18.10 0.52 -1.54
C ASP A 116 -17.73 0.90 -0.09
N PRO A 117 -18.45 1.86 0.51
CA PRO A 117 -18.09 2.44 1.82
C PRO A 117 -17.95 1.41 2.95
N SER A 118 -18.57 0.24 2.82
CA SER A 118 -18.47 -0.84 3.82
C SER A 118 -17.05 -1.40 3.97
N THR A 119 -16.22 -1.23 2.92
CA THR A 119 -14.81 -1.66 2.90
C THR A 119 -13.87 -0.63 3.50
N VAL A 120 -14.34 0.59 3.74
CA VAL A 120 -13.50 1.72 4.18
C VAL A 120 -13.23 1.64 5.67
N LYS A 121 -11.94 1.67 6.03
CA LYS A 121 -11.47 1.78 7.40
C LYS A 121 -10.54 2.98 7.52
N ILE A 122 -10.73 3.76 8.59
CA ILE A 122 -9.97 4.98 8.88
C ILE A 122 -9.62 4.97 10.36
N GLY A 123 -8.37 5.25 10.69
CA GLY A 123 -7.90 5.24 12.07
C GLY A 123 -6.40 5.39 12.16
N LYS A 124 -5.91 5.41 13.40
CA LYS A 124 -4.47 5.37 13.65
C LYS A 124 -3.88 4.06 13.15
N ILE A 125 -2.70 4.10 12.55
CA ILE A 125 -1.97 2.94 12.06
C ILE A 125 -1.91 1.85 13.16
N GLY A 126 -1.44 2.17 14.36
CA GLY A 126 -1.32 1.21 15.47
C GLY A 126 -2.64 0.65 16.00
N ASN A 127 -3.78 1.26 15.64
CA ASN A 127 -5.11 0.74 15.99
C ASN A 127 -5.70 -0.15 14.88
N LEU A 128 -5.21 0.02 13.66
CA LEU A 128 -5.68 -0.73 12.49
C LEU A 128 -4.84 -1.98 12.25
N TYR A 129 -3.54 -1.94 12.54
CA TYR A 129 -2.61 -3.04 12.33
C TYR A 129 -2.12 -3.63 13.66
N THR A 130 -1.97 -4.95 13.74
CA THR A 130 -1.45 -5.67 14.91
C THR A 130 -0.12 -6.36 14.59
N GLU A 131 0.84 -6.31 15.50
CA GLU A 131 2.09 -7.09 15.45
C GLU A 131 2.82 -7.05 14.09
N ASP A 132 2.86 -8.16 13.36
CA ASP A 132 3.57 -8.31 12.09
C ASP A 132 2.93 -7.47 10.96
N ASP A 133 1.61 -7.30 10.96
CA ASP A 133 0.91 -6.47 9.98
C ASP A 133 1.26 -4.99 10.18
N LEU A 134 1.47 -4.55 11.42
CA LEU A 134 1.89 -3.19 11.74
C LEU A 134 3.30 -2.95 11.20
N THR A 135 4.23 -3.86 11.48
CA THR A 135 5.61 -3.79 11.00
C THR A 135 5.65 -3.75 9.47
N THR A 136 4.86 -4.60 8.81
CA THR A 136 4.77 -4.65 7.34
C THR A 136 4.22 -3.36 6.76
N ALA A 137 3.16 -2.80 7.35
CA ALA A 137 2.57 -1.55 6.91
C ALA A 137 3.54 -0.36 7.08
N GLN A 138 4.18 -0.25 8.24
CA GLN A 138 5.16 0.82 8.51
C GLN A 138 6.36 0.73 7.56
N LYS A 139 6.83 -0.49 7.26
CA LYS A 139 7.88 -0.72 6.28
C LYS A 139 7.44 -0.29 4.87
N GLY A 140 6.26 -0.71 4.41
CA GLY A 140 5.75 -0.33 3.08
C GLY A 140 5.54 1.18 2.92
N LEU A 141 5.04 1.84 3.98
CA LEU A 141 4.93 3.31 4.02
C LEU A 141 6.30 3.98 3.94
N ALA A 142 7.26 3.52 4.75
CA ALA A 142 8.62 4.04 4.74
C ALA A 142 9.32 3.87 3.38
N GLU A 143 9.14 2.72 2.73
CA GLU A 143 9.68 2.44 1.38
C GLU A 143 9.06 3.38 0.34
N THR A 144 7.72 3.53 0.36
CA THR A 144 6.99 4.45 -0.54
C THR A 144 7.54 5.88 -0.43
N ILE A 145 7.72 6.37 0.81
CA ILE A 145 8.30 7.70 1.04
C ILE A 145 9.73 7.80 0.51
N THR A 146 10.55 6.77 0.72
CA THR A 146 11.95 6.77 0.30
C THR A 146 12.09 6.82 -1.23
N GLU A 147 11.20 6.15 -1.96
CA GLU A 147 11.22 6.09 -3.42
C GLU A 147 10.69 7.38 -4.06
N GLU A 148 9.62 7.94 -3.49
CA GLU A 148 8.87 9.03 -4.11
C GLU A 148 9.30 10.42 -3.66
N ILE A 149 9.82 10.56 -2.44
CA ILE A 149 10.16 11.86 -1.84
C ILE A 149 11.65 12.15 -1.98
N LYS A 150 11.94 13.29 -2.61
CA LYS A 150 13.30 13.77 -2.87
C LYS A 150 13.48 15.20 -2.35
N PRO A 151 14.72 15.68 -2.19
CA PRO A 151 14.95 17.11 -1.94
C PRO A 151 14.26 17.93 -3.04
N GLY A 152 13.57 19.00 -2.65
CA GLY A 152 12.75 19.80 -3.54
C GLY A 152 11.25 19.46 -3.54
N THR A 153 10.84 18.38 -2.86
CA THR A 153 9.42 18.03 -2.69
C THR A 153 8.72 19.00 -1.74
N ASN A 154 7.53 19.47 -2.10
CA ASN A 154 6.72 20.33 -1.25
C ASN A 154 5.91 19.50 -0.25
N VAL A 155 5.63 20.08 0.92
CA VAL A 155 4.85 19.45 2.00
C VAL A 155 3.76 20.39 2.48
N MET A 156 2.58 19.84 2.70
CA MET A 156 1.47 20.51 3.39
C MET A 156 0.83 19.56 4.40
N GLU A 157 0.20 20.13 5.41
CA GLU A 157 -0.79 19.41 6.22
C GLU A 157 -2.14 19.45 5.52
N VAL A 158 -2.83 18.32 5.53
CA VAL A 158 -4.24 18.21 5.13
C VAL A 158 -5.07 17.99 6.38
N SER A 159 -6.08 18.82 6.57
CA SER A 159 -7.01 18.73 7.69
C SER A 159 -8.23 17.92 7.27
N TRP A 160 -8.62 17.00 8.16
CA TRP A 160 -9.72 16.08 7.96
C TRP A 160 -10.69 16.17 9.11
N ASN A 161 -11.96 15.93 8.80
CA ASN A 161 -12.99 15.64 9.79
C ASN A 161 -13.59 14.27 9.45
N GLY A 162 -13.64 13.37 10.42
CA GLY A 162 -14.25 12.06 10.24
C GLY A 162 -14.96 11.58 11.50
N LYS A 163 -15.50 10.35 11.47
CA LYS A 163 -16.19 9.75 12.63
C LYS A 163 -15.37 9.74 13.92
N ASN A 164 -14.05 9.66 13.79
CA ASN A 164 -13.11 9.61 14.91
C ASN A 164 -12.62 11.00 15.37
N GLY A 165 -13.26 12.08 14.88
CA GLY A 165 -12.90 13.47 15.16
C GLY A 165 -12.05 14.11 14.07
N ALA A 166 -11.54 15.31 14.38
CA ALA A 166 -10.65 16.05 13.50
C ALA A 166 -9.20 15.55 13.65
N PHE A 167 -8.50 15.43 12.52
CA PHE A 167 -7.10 15.02 12.49
C PHE A 167 -6.39 15.63 11.27
N THR A 168 -5.07 15.53 11.25
CA THR A 168 -4.24 16.01 10.14
C THR A 168 -3.34 14.91 9.61
N THR A 169 -3.04 14.96 8.31
CA THR A 169 -2.04 14.11 7.66
C THR A 169 -1.04 14.96 6.90
N LEU A 170 0.12 14.38 6.59
CA LEU A 170 1.13 15.00 5.73
C LEU A 170 0.92 14.60 4.28
N CYS A 171 0.78 15.62 3.42
CA CYS A 171 0.69 15.46 1.99
C CYS A 171 1.93 16.04 1.31
N PHE A 172 2.55 15.20 0.48
CA PHE A 172 3.72 15.52 -0.33
C PHE A 172 3.27 15.77 -1.76
N TYR A 173 3.79 16.82 -2.38
CA TYR A 173 3.37 17.24 -3.71
C TYR A 173 4.47 17.98 -4.47
N ASN A 174 4.27 18.12 -5.76
CA ASN A 174 5.05 18.99 -6.65
C ASN A 174 4.12 19.69 -7.64
N ASP A 175 4.67 20.36 -8.65
CA ASP A 175 3.88 21.11 -9.64
C ASP A 175 3.00 20.20 -10.52
N SER A 176 3.38 18.92 -10.66
CA SER A 176 2.64 17.90 -11.40
C SER A 176 1.49 17.27 -10.59
N GLY A 177 1.44 17.47 -9.27
CA GLY A 177 0.36 16.98 -8.43
C GLY A 177 0.79 16.41 -7.07
N ILE A 178 -0.18 15.82 -6.39
CA ILE A 178 -0.03 15.05 -5.15
C ILE A 178 0.76 13.78 -5.42
N ILE A 179 1.79 13.55 -4.60
CA ILE A 179 2.66 12.38 -4.64
C ILE A 179 2.15 11.35 -3.62
N TRP A 180 1.99 11.75 -2.36
CA TRP A 180 1.56 10.86 -1.29
C TRP A 180 0.87 11.61 -0.14
N ASP A 181 -0.11 10.95 0.44
CA ASP A 181 -0.74 11.24 1.73
C ASP A 181 -1.37 9.93 2.22
N ASN A 182 -1.41 9.67 3.53
CA ASN A 182 -1.92 8.40 4.05
C ASN A 182 -3.41 8.15 3.75
N ILE A 183 -4.21 9.21 3.54
CA ILE A 183 -5.61 9.10 3.14
C ILE A 183 -5.72 8.97 1.62
N PHE A 184 -5.14 9.92 0.87
CA PHE A 184 -5.20 9.88 -0.61
C PHE A 184 -4.54 8.64 -1.20
N GLY A 185 -3.44 8.21 -0.60
CA GLY A 185 -2.62 7.07 -0.97
C GLY A 185 -3.20 5.72 -0.59
N GLY A 186 -3.95 5.66 0.49
CA GLY A 186 -4.50 4.39 0.98
C GLY A 186 -5.90 4.07 0.46
N LEU A 187 -6.72 5.08 0.17
CA LEU A 187 -8.05 4.90 -0.43
C LEU A 187 -7.98 4.77 -1.96
N VAL A 188 -8.97 4.10 -2.54
CA VAL A 188 -9.15 3.99 -3.99
C VAL A 188 -10.60 4.18 -4.41
N MET A 189 -10.81 4.52 -5.67
CA MET A 189 -12.08 4.33 -6.36
C MET A 189 -11.93 3.23 -7.40
N MET A 190 -12.73 2.16 -7.30
CA MET A 190 -12.96 1.32 -8.47
C MET A 190 -14.33 0.66 -8.51
N ASP A 191 -14.72 0.29 -9.72
CA ASP A 191 -15.87 -0.58 -9.96
C ASP A 191 -15.42 -2.04 -9.80
N THR A 192 -15.96 -2.74 -8.81
CA THR A 192 -15.62 -4.15 -8.53
C THR A 192 -16.09 -5.10 -9.64
N ARG A 193 -17.04 -4.68 -10.47
CA ARG A 193 -17.55 -5.47 -11.60
C ARG A 193 -16.57 -5.53 -12.77
N GLY A 194 -15.61 -4.60 -12.82
CA GLY A 194 -14.71 -4.46 -13.96
C GLY A 194 -15.42 -3.97 -15.22
N ALA A 195 -14.68 -3.96 -16.32
CA ALA A 195 -15.17 -3.65 -17.66
C ALA A 195 -14.84 -4.82 -18.58
N THR A 196 -15.71 -5.05 -19.56
CA THR A 196 -15.56 -6.11 -20.54
C THR A 196 -15.66 -5.55 -21.96
N GLN A 197 -14.99 -6.21 -22.89
CA GLN A 197 -15.06 -5.89 -24.31
C GLN A 197 -14.88 -7.17 -25.11
N THR A 198 -15.63 -7.30 -26.19
CA THR A 198 -15.49 -8.38 -27.17
C THR A 198 -15.18 -7.80 -28.53
N SER A 199 -14.54 -8.59 -29.40
CA SER A 199 -14.48 -8.27 -30.83
C SER A 199 -15.89 -8.10 -31.40
N ASP A 200 -16.19 -6.98 -32.07
CA ASP A 200 -17.51 -6.69 -32.65
C ASP A 200 -18.04 -7.82 -33.54
N GLU A 201 -19.31 -8.19 -33.37
CA GLU A 201 -20.01 -9.21 -34.18
C GLU A 201 -20.31 -8.75 -35.62
N GLY A 202 -19.96 -7.51 -35.97
CA GLY A 202 -20.37 -6.83 -37.21
C GLY A 202 -19.45 -6.95 -38.42
N GLN A 203 -18.30 -7.64 -38.35
CA GLN A 203 -17.49 -7.92 -39.54
C GLN A 203 -17.84 -9.28 -40.14
N ALA A 204 -18.80 -9.24 -41.05
CA ALA A 204 -19.20 -10.35 -41.90
C ALA A 204 -18.00 -11.06 -42.58
N ALA A 205 -18.00 -12.38 -42.45
CA ALA A 205 -17.45 -13.38 -43.37
C ALA A 205 -15.92 -13.59 -43.49
N LYS A 206 -15.03 -12.89 -42.76
CA LYS A 206 -13.56 -13.14 -42.87
C LYS A 206 -12.74 -13.02 -41.57
N VAL A 207 -13.35 -13.03 -40.38
CA VAL A 207 -12.58 -12.79 -39.14
C VAL A 207 -11.74 -14.01 -38.77
N ALA A 208 -10.41 -13.90 -38.92
CA ALA A 208 -9.44 -14.94 -38.56
C ALA A 208 -9.28 -15.13 -37.04
N SER A 209 -9.91 -14.29 -36.20
CA SER A 209 -9.87 -14.39 -34.75
C SER A 209 -11.09 -13.78 -34.05
N LYS A 210 -11.38 -14.24 -32.83
CA LYS A 210 -12.31 -13.60 -31.89
C LYS A 210 -11.58 -13.36 -30.57
N TRP A 211 -11.89 -12.27 -29.87
CA TRP A 211 -11.28 -12.02 -28.57
C TRP A 211 -12.28 -11.46 -27.56
N TYR A 212 -11.94 -11.67 -26.30
CA TYR A 212 -12.63 -11.14 -25.13
C TYR A 212 -11.59 -10.54 -24.19
N LYS A 213 -11.90 -9.36 -23.69
CA LYS A 213 -11.06 -8.58 -22.81
C LYS A 213 -11.85 -8.24 -21.55
N GLU A 214 -11.23 -8.36 -20.39
CA GLU A 214 -11.81 -7.98 -19.11
C GLU A 214 -10.74 -7.33 -18.22
N TRP A 215 -11.09 -6.22 -17.59
CA TRP A 215 -10.14 -5.41 -16.83
C TRP A 215 -10.79 -4.60 -15.71
N TRP A 216 -9.99 -4.22 -14.72
CA TRP A 216 -10.37 -3.37 -13.60
C TRP A 216 -9.43 -2.18 -13.52
N THR A 217 -9.99 -0.98 -13.40
CA THR A 217 -9.21 0.26 -13.30
C THR A 217 -9.34 0.84 -11.90
N ALA A 218 -8.22 0.91 -11.17
CA ALA A 218 -8.13 1.67 -9.92
C ALA A 218 -7.93 3.15 -10.23
N LYS A 219 -8.65 4.02 -9.53
CA LYS A 219 -8.53 5.47 -9.63
C LYS A 219 -8.13 6.09 -8.29
N TRP A 220 -7.40 7.20 -8.38
CA TRP A 220 -7.19 8.10 -7.26
C TRP A 220 -8.49 8.76 -6.82
N LEU A 221 -8.55 9.38 -5.64
CA LEU A 221 -9.74 10.06 -5.15
C LEU A 221 -10.15 11.25 -6.03
N TRP A 222 -9.20 11.85 -6.76
CA TRP A 222 -9.48 12.88 -7.77
C TRP A 222 -9.84 12.32 -9.15
N GLY A 223 -10.04 11.01 -9.28
CA GLY A 223 -10.62 10.38 -10.47
C GLY A 223 -9.67 10.00 -11.60
N SER A 224 -8.40 10.44 -11.56
CA SER A 224 -7.43 9.98 -12.56
C SER A 224 -7.09 8.50 -12.37
N LYS A 225 -6.68 7.84 -13.47
CA LYS A 225 -6.25 6.43 -13.44
C LYS A 225 -5.01 6.29 -12.57
N ARG A 226 -5.09 5.41 -11.58
CA ARG A 226 -3.99 5.02 -10.68
C ARG A 226 -3.34 3.73 -11.14
N GLY A 227 -4.13 2.79 -11.66
CA GLY A 227 -3.63 1.51 -12.13
C GLY A 227 -4.71 0.71 -12.85
N GLU A 228 -4.29 -0.39 -13.46
CA GLU A 228 -5.19 -1.32 -14.11
C GLU A 228 -4.60 -2.71 -14.14
N ILE A 229 -5.48 -3.69 -13.99
CA ILE A 229 -5.19 -5.11 -14.18
C ILE A 229 -6.21 -5.69 -15.15
N GLY A 230 -5.80 -6.63 -15.99
CA GLY A 230 -6.72 -7.26 -16.93
C GLY A 230 -6.09 -8.39 -17.72
N TYR A 231 -6.94 -9.05 -18.50
CA TYR A 231 -6.55 -10.08 -19.44
C TYR A 231 -7.34 -9.96 -20.74
N GLN A 232 -6.76 -10.50 -21.81
CA GLN A 232 -7.40 -10.66 -23.10
C GLN A 232 -7.11 -12.05 -23.63
N ILE A 233 -8.16 -12.83 -23.86
CA ILE A 233 -8.06 -14.12 -24.55
C ILE A 233 -8.49 -13.95 -26.00
N THR A 234 -7.69 -14.51 -26.92
CA THR A 234 -7.91 -14.47 -28.36
C THR A 234 -7.94 -15.90 -28.90
N ILE A 235 -8.96 -16.26 -29.67
CA ILE A 235 -9.03 -17.51 -30.43
C ILE A 235 -8.88 -17.21 -31.90
N TYR A 236 -8.16 -18.07 -32.61
CA TYR A 236 -7.90 -17.95 -34.05
C TYR A 236 -8.63 -19.07 -34.79
N TYR A 237 -9.10 -18.76 -36.00
CA TYR A 237 -9.83 -19.69 -36.85
C TYR A 237 -9.07 -19.98 -38.13
N THR A 238 -9.07 -21.25 -38.55
CA THR A 238 -8.70 -21.67 -39.90
C THR A 238 -9.92 -22.35 -40.51
N GLY A 239 -10.60 -21.66 -41.42
CA GLY A 239 -11.92 -22.09 -41.89
C GLY A 239 -12.96 -22.00 -40.77
N SER A 240 -13.70 -23.08 -40.53
CA SER A 240 -14.71 -23.19 -39.47
C SER A 240 -14.19 -23.72 -38.14
N SER A 241 -12.90 -24.09 -38.07
CA SER A 241 -12.30 -24.72 -36.88
C SER A 241 -11.39 -23.75 -36.15
N VAL A 242 -11.40 -23.81 -34.81
CA VAL A 242 -10.42 -23.11 -33.98
C VAL A 242 -9.04 -23.73 -34.22
N SER A 243 -8.09 -22.91 -34.65
CA SER A 243 -6.72 -23.34 -34.97
C SER A 243 -5.74 -23.06 -33.84
N ASN A 244 -5.95 -21.98 -33.08
CA ASN A 244 -5.09 -21.63 -31.96
C ASN A 244 -5.83 -20.75 -30.93
N ALA A 245 -5.26 -20.61 -29.75
CA ALA A 245 -5.67 -19.65 -28.73
C ALA A 245 -4.44 -19.01 -28.09
N ASP A 246 -4.57 -17.74 -27.76
CA ASP A 246 -3.56 -16.94 -27.07
C ASP A 246 -4.19 -16.12 -25.94
N VAL A 247 -3.40 -15.80 -24.92
CA VAL A 247 -3.83 -14.96 -23.82
C VAL A 247 -2.72 -13.98 -23.47
N SER A 248 -3.11 -12.72 -23.31
CA SER A 248 -2.26 -11.67 -22.75
C SER A 248 -2.87 -11.16 -21.45
N ASP A 249 -2.01 -10.79 -20.52
CA ASP A 249 -2.39 -10.16 -19.27
C ASP A 249 -1.52 -8.92 -19.01
N TRP A 250 -2.03 -8.01 -18.20
CA TRP A 250 -1.30 -6.82 -17.81
C TRP A 250 -1.72 -6.40 -16.41
N GLY A 251 -0.74 -5.88 -15.66
CA GLY A 251 -0.96 -5.24 -14.38
C GLY A 251 0.00 -4.09 -14.20
N ASN A 252 -0.52 -2.90 -13.91
CA ASN A 252 0.27 -1.71 -13.61
C ASN A 252 -0.43 -0.86 -12.55
N ILE A 253 0.36 -0.17 -11.74
CA ILE A 253 -0.12 0.84 -10.80
C ILE A 253 0.97 1.89 -10.63
N SER A 254 0.58 3.16 -10.58
CA SER A 254 1.51 4.27 -10.37
C SER A 254 2.14 4.24 -8.99
N LEU A 255 1.42 3.71 -8.00
CA LEU A 255 1.86 3.67 -6.60
C LEU A 255 1.16 2.53 -5.84
N GLY A 256 1.94 1.50 -5.49
CA GLY A 256 1.49 0.24 -4.89
C GLY A 256 2.09 -0.97 -5.61
N LYS A 257 1.39 -2.11 -5.58
CA LYS A 257 1.82 -3.33 -6.27
C LYS A 257 0.72 -3.79 -7.21
N ALA A 258 1.09 -4.18 -8.43
CA ALA A 258 0.19 -4.80 -9.39
C ALA A 258 0.91 -5.98 -10.04
N LYS A 259 0.19 -7.10 -10.19
CA LYS A 259 0.71 -8.28 -10.85
C LYS A 259 -0.43 -9.04 -11.52
N SER A 260 -0.11 -9.67 -12.63
CA SER A 260 -1.04 -10.43 -13.45
C SER A 260 -0.31 -11.66 -13.97
N GLU A 261 -1.04 -12.76 -14.03
CA GLU A 261 -0.57 -14.01 -14.62
C GLU A 261 -1.74 -14.67 -15.35
N SER A 262 -1.49 -15.14 -16.57
CA SER A 262 -2.48 -15.88 -17.35
C SER A 262 -1.85 -17.03 -18.13
N LYS A 263 -2.67 -18.03 -18.48
CA LYS A 263 -2.22 -19.18 -19.28
C LYS A 263 -3.38 -19.83 -20.03
N ILE A 264 -3.11 -20.25 -21.27
CA ILE A 264 -4.03 -21.09 -22.04
C ILE A 264 -4.13 -22.49 -21.44
N LEU A 265 -5.36 -22.96 -21.22
CA LEU A 265 -5.66 -24.33 -20.85
C LEU A 265 -5.84 -25.16 -22.12
N ARG A 266 -4.91 -26.06 -22.39
CA ARG A 266 -5.00 -27.02 -23.50
C ARG A 266 -5.65 -28.30 -22.99
N ARG A 267 -6.97 -28.42 -23.14
CA ARG A 267 -7.72 -29.66 -22.85
C ARG A 267 -8.23 -30.25 -24.16
N THR A 268 -8.23 -31.57 -24.26
CA THR A 268 -8.83 -32.29 -25.39
C THR A 268 -10.31 -31.91 -25.48
N GLY A 269 -10.72 -31.32 -26.61
CA GLY A 269 -12.11 -30.93 -26.86
C GLY A 269 -12.51 -29.52 -26.42
N ALA A 270 -11.65 -28.76 -25.73
CA ALA A 270 -11.92 -27.37 -25.35
C ALA A 270 -10.80 -26.46 -25.84
N TYR A 271 -11.03 -25.76 -26.94
CA TYR A 271 -10.14 -24.71 -27.45
C TYR A 271 -10.61 -23.35 -26.91
N GLY A 272 -9.70 -22.41 -26.67
CA GLY A 272 -10.10 -21.07 -26.23
C GLY A 272 -10.48 -20.96 -24.76
N GLN A 273 -9.85 -21.75 -23.89
CA GLN A 273 -9.91 -21.59 -22.44
C GLN A 273 -8.60 -20.98 -21.91
N CYS A 274 -8.71 -20.02 -21.00
CA CYS A 274 -7.57 -19.52 -20.22
C CYS A 274 -7.87 -19.56 -18.73
N GLN A 275 -6.82 -19.70 -17.94
CA GLN A 275 -6.82 -19.43 -16.51
C GLN A 275 -6.09 -18.11 -16.26
N TYR A 276 -6.57 -17.32 -15.30
CA TYR A 276 -5.99 -16.03 -14.97
C TYR A 276 -5.96 -15.80 -13.46
N ALA A 277 -5.01 -14.99 -13.03
CA ALA A 277 -4.77 -14.55 -11.67
C ALA A 277 -4.28 -13.10 -11.71
N LEU A 278 -5.11 -12.16 -11.25
CA LEU A 278 -4.87 -10.72 -11.33
C LEU A 278 -4.96 -10.12 -9.93
N GLY A 279 -4.03 -9.23 -9.60
CA GLY A 279 -3.98 -8.57 -8.31
C GLY A 279 -3.43 -7.16 -8.40
N LEU A 280 -4.05 -6.22 -7.68
CA LEU A 280 -3.58 -4.86 -7.49
C LEU A 280 -3.81 -4.48 -6.02
N CYS A 281 -2.84 -3.82 -5.39
CA CYS A 281 -3.03 -3.25 -4.06
C CYS A 281 -2.28 -1.93 -3.84
N THR A 282 -2.76 -1.13 -2.89
CA THR A 282 -2.06 0.06 -2.39
C THR A 282 -0.80 -0.34 -1.60
N PRO A 283 0.15 0.59 -1.33
CA PRO A 283 1.46 0.24 -0.77
C PRO A 283 1.46 -0.43 0.60
N THR A 284 0.41 -0.24 1.40
CA THR A 284 0.26 -0.89 2.71
C THR A 284 -0.26 -2.32 2.62
N GLY A 285 -0.62 -2.77 1.42
CA GLY A 285 -1.05 -4.12 1.13
C GLY A 285 0.05 -4.97 0.50
N SER A 286 -0.13 -6.29 0.57
CA SER A 286 0.75 -7.25 -0.08
C SER A 286 -0.04 -8.25 -0.91
N LEU A 287 0.53 -8.65 -2.04
CA LEU A 287 -0.04 -9.67 -2.91
C LEU A 287 0.91 -10.87 -2.96
N SER A 288 0.34 -12.06 -2.79
CA SER A 288 1.04 -13.32 -3.01
C SER A 288 0.37 -14.07 -4.17
N PHE A 289 1.20 -14.58 -5.08
CA PHE A 289 0.75 -15.27 -6.29
C PHE A 289 1.29 -16.68 -6.28
N ASN A 290 0.41 -17.64 -6.55
CA ASN A 290 0.78 -19.01 -6.81
C ASN A 290 0.48 -19.33 -8.28
N SER A 291 1.54 -19.34 -9.08
CA SER A 291 1.49 -19.59 -10.53
C SER A 291 1.13 -21.04 -10.88
N SER A 292 1.29 -21.98 -9.94
CA SER A 292 0.94 -23.39 -10.17
C SER A 292 -0.56 -23.62 -10.19
N ASN A 293 -1.33 -22.84 -9.43
CA ASN A 293 -2.78 -22.96 -9.34
C ASN A 293 -3.53 -21.69 -9.77
N PHE A 294 -2.83 -20.66 -10.25
CA PHE A 294 -3.37 -19.33 -10.60
C PHE A 294 -4.29 -18.79 -9.49
N SER A 295 -3.77 -18.80 -8.27
CA SER A 295 -4.42 -18.14 -7.13
C SER A 295 -3.63 -16.89 -6.73
N VAL A 296 -4.38 -15.89 -6.29
CA VAL A 296 -3.85 -14.66 -5.71
C VAL A 296 -4.43 -14.54 -4.32
N SER A 297 -3.58 -14.30 -3.34
CA SER A 297 -4.02 -13.91 -2.00
C SER A 297 -3.51 -12.52 -1.68
N PHE A 298 -4.34 -11.79 -0.94
CA PHE A 298 -4.01 -10.48 -0.39
C PHE A 298 -3.72 -10.64 1.10
N SER A 299 -2.67 -9.97 1.59
CA SER A 299 -2.37 -9.85 3.01
C SER A 299 -2.10 -8.41 3.41
N GLY A 300 -2.26 -8.12 4.71
CA GLY A 300 -2.21 -6.78 5.27
C GLY A 300 -3.53 -6.02 5.13
N LEU A 301 -3.49 -4.72 5.41
CA LEU A 301 -4.64 -3.83 5.28
C LEU A 301 -4.31 -2.69 4.32
N GLY A 302 -5.00 -2.70 3.19
CA GLY A 302 -4.81 -1.81 2.05
C GLY A 302 -5.95 -2.03 1.06
N SER A 303 -6.16 -1.08 0.16
CA SER A 303 -7.16 -1.27 -0.90
C SER A 303 -6.62 -2.23 -1.93
N ASN A 304 -7.44 -3.19 -2.36
CA ASN A 304 -7.01 -4.19 -3.32
C ASN A 304 -8.10 -4.58 -4.31
N ILE A 305 -7.68 -5.14 -5.43
CA ILE A 305 -8.49 -5.91 -6.36
C ILE A 305 -7.79 -7.25 -6.52
N VAL A 306 -8.53 -8.33 -6.32
CA VAL A 306 -8.09 -9.68 -6.66
C VAL A 306 -9.14 -10.32 -7.54
N SER A 307 -8.71 -10.88 -8.67
CA SER A 307 -9.59 -11.60 -9.59
C SER A 307 -8.84 -12.78 -10.17
N ASN A 308 -9.37 -13.98 -9.99
CA ASN A 308 -8.81 -15.21 -10.55
C ASN A 308 -9.93 -16.13 -11.01
N GLY A 309 -9.67 -16.93 -12.04
CA GLY A 309 -10.72 -17.76 -12.62
C GLY A 309 -10.32 -18.44 -13.91
N THR A 310 -11.31 -19.01 -14.58
CA THR A 310 -11.19 -19.61 -15.91
C THR A 310 -12.20 -18.95 -16.84
N LYS A 311 -11.75 -18.54 -18.03
CA LYS A 311 -12.60 -18.01 -19.09
C LYS A 311 -12.60 -18.96 -20.28
N SER A 312 -13.78 -19.27 -20.82
CA SER A 312 -13.96 -19.98 -22.09
C SER A 312 -14.59 -19.05 -23.12
N LEU A 313 -14.02 -18.98 -24.32
CA LEU A 313 -14.64 -18.31 -25.49
C LEU A 313 -15.29 -19.28 -26.46
N TYR A 314 -14.96 -20.56 -26.35
CA TYR A 314 -15.51 -21.62 -27.17
C TYR A 314 -15.80 -22.80 -26.24
N PRO A 315 -17.00 -22.84 -25.61
CA PRO A 315 -17.39 -23.92 -24.71
C PRO A 315 -17.45 -25.27 -25.40
#